data_AF-A0A9Q3J6K5-F1
#
_entry.id   AF-A0A9Q3J6K5-F1
#
_cell.length_a   1.000
_cell.length_b   1.000
_cell.length_c   1.000
_cell.angle_alpha   90.00
_cell.angle_beta   90.00
_cell.angle_gamma   90.00
#
_symmetry.space_group_name_H-M   'P 1'
#
loop_
_entity.id
_entity.type
_entity.pdbx_description
1 polymer ?
#
loop_
_entity_poly.entity_id
_entity_poly.type
_entity_poly.pdbx_seq_one_letter_code
_entity_poly.pdbx_strand_id
1 'polypeptide(L)'
;MARQAEMEDYEYVLDESATIAFWMDQDSHIGGTLSTQDPAVMSQIDMAERPAKSIAKVRKYLPVYNWREQLLKVVAKYQRSIVVGDTGSGITTQLPQYHHEAGYTKDHSKNGCTQARHVPAMLVSGIVADEMGLRVGDAIGYLIWFEDCTSPKTVIKYMTDRMLLRKHMSEPNLAGYVTMLIDEAHKRRYLS
;
A
#
# COMPACT_ATOMS: atom_id res chain seq x y z
N MET A 1 -44.99 26.53 -12.44
CA MET A 1 -44.75 25.76 -11.20
C MET A 1 -43.29 25.35 -11.18
N ALA A 2 -42.44 26.13 -10.52
CA ALA A 2 -41.03 25.80 -10.33
C ALA A 2 -40.88 25.09 -8.98
N ARG A 3 -40.25 23.91 -8.97
CA ARG A 3 -40.01 23.11 -7.78
C ARG A 3 -38.78 23.69 -7.08
N GLN A 4 -38.97 24.36 -5.94
CA GLN A 4 -37.88 24.69 -5.03
C GLN A 4 -37.33 23.38 -4.45
N ALA A 5 -36.04 23.13 -4.66
CA ALA A 5 -35.31 22.12 -3.92
C ALA A 5 -34.75 22.81 -2.67
N GLU A 6 -35.21 22.38 -1.50
CA GLU A 6 -34.59 22.72 -0.22
C GLU A 6 -33.17 22.12 -0.21
N MET A 7 -32.16 22.98 -0.15
CA MET A 7 -30.78 22.59 0.14
C MET A 7 -30.68 22.44 1.65
N GLU A 8 -30.59 21.21 2.14
CA GLU A 8 -30.21 20.93 3.54
C GLU A 8 -28.77 21.41 3.76
N ASP A 9 -28.57 22.24 4.78
CA ASP A 9 -27.26 22.74 5.22
C ASP A 9 -26.43 21.57 5.77
N TYR A 10 -25.44 21.11 5.00
CA TYR A 10 -24.44 20.17 5.47
C TYR A 10 -23.36 20.93 6.25
N GLU A 11 -23.29 20.70 7.56
CA GLU A 11 -22.20 21.17 8.40
C GLU A 11 -20.95 20.32 8.14
N TYR A 12 -19.94 20.92 7.51
CA TYR A 12 -18.65 20.28 7.31
C TYR A 12 -17.90 20.21 8.65
N VAL A 13 -17.88 19.03 9.27
CA VAL A 13 -16.99 18.74 10.38
C VAL A 13 -15.60 18.46 9.80
N LEU A 14 -14.77 19.50 9.73
CA LEU A 14 -13.35 19.33 9.45
C LEU A 14 -12.68 18.76 10.69
N ASP A 15 -12.27 17.49 10.62
CA ASP A 15 -11.36 16.90 11.60
C ASP A 15 -9.98 17.56 11.45
N GLU A 16 -9.67 18.51 12.34
CA GLU A 16 -8.39 19.22 12.35
C GLU A 16 -7.17 18.29 12.57
N SER A 17 -7.39 17.03 12.95
CA SER A 17 -6.31 16.04 13.07
C SER A 17 -5.83 15.46 11.73
N ALA A 18 -6.57 15.68 10.64
CA ALA A 18 -6.21 15.29 9.27
C ALA A 18 -5.67 16.49 8.45
N THR A 19 -4.77 17.27 9.03
CA THR A 19 -4.04 18.28 8.25
C THR A 19 -2.85 17.61 7.54
N ILE A 20 -2.94 17.44 6.21
CA ILE A 20 -1.77 17.15 5.38
C ILE A 20 -0.84 18.36 5.50
N ALA A 21 0.21 18.24 6.30
CA ALA A 21 1.17 19.31 6.50
C ALA A 21 2.01 19.51 5.23
N PHE A 22 1.61 20.45 4.39
CA PHE A 22 2.37 20.93 3.25
C PHE A 22 3.46 21.88 3.76
N TRP A 23 4.61 21.33 4.16
CA TRP A 23 5.78 22.13 4.53
C TRP A 23 6.46 22.63 3.25
N MET A 24 6.13 23.86 2.83
CA MET A 24 7.01 24.68 2.01
C MET A 24 8.06 25.28 2.94
N ASP A 25 9.28 24.73 2.92
CA ASP A 25 10.43 25.32 3.58
C ASP A 25 11.01 26.39 2.65
N GLN A 26 10.73 27.67 2.95
CA GLN A 26 11.50 28.80 2.44
C GLN A 26 12.19 29.46 3.62
N ASP A 27 13.51 29.44 3.55
CA ASP A 27 14.50 30.13 4.38
C ASP A 27 14.73 29.58 5.80
N SER A 28 15.78 28.76 5.99
CA SER A 28 17.12 29.28 6.36
C SER A 28 18.09 28.21 6.92
N HIS A 29 19.31 28.24 6.38
CA HIS A 29 20.58 27.71 6.94
C HIS A 29 20.68 26.22 7.35
N ILE A 30 21.05 25.39 6.37
CA ILE A 30 21.66 24.07 6.58
C ILE A 30 23.07 24.27 7.14
N GLY A 31 23.19 24.23 8.46
CA GLY A 31 24.46 24.42 9.16
C GLY A 31 24.40 23.95 10.61
N GLY A 32 23.98 22.71 10.84
CA GLY A 32 24.00 22.10 12.17
C GLY A 32 23.90 20.59 12.07
N THR A 33 24.94 19.88 12.49
CA THR A 33 24.90 18.44 12.77
C THR A 33 23.76 18.14 13.73
N LEU A 34 22.68 17.51 13.26
CA LEU A 34 21.62 16.98 14.11
C LEU A 34 22.23 15.98 15.10
N SER A 35 22.31 16.38 16.37
CA SER A 35 22.68 15.48 17.45
C SER A 35 21.40 14.90 18.05
N THR A 36 21.39 13.59 18.28
CA THR A 36 20.24 12.81 18.81
C THR A 36 19.85 13.14 20.26
N GLN A 37 20.34 14.23 20.84
CA GLN A 37 20.17 14.59 22.25
C GLN A 37 19.27 15.81 22.48
N ASP A 38 18.76 16.46 21.43
CA ASP A 38 17.86 17.59 21.57
C ASP A 38 16.45 17.14 22.03
N PRO A 39 15.91 17.69 23.14
CA PRO A 39 14.62 17.27 23.68
C PRO A 39 13.44 17.55 22.73
N ALA A 40 13.57 18.55 21.86
CA ALA A 40 12.60 18.83 20.80
C ALA A 40 12.57 17.71 19.74
N VAL A 41 13.73 17.22 19.32
CA VAL A 41 13.87 16.11 18.36
C VAL A 41 13.32 14.83 18.98
N MET A 42 13.62 14.56 20.25
CA MET A 42 13.10 13.39 20.97
C MET A 42 11.56 13.40 21.06
N SER A 43 10.96 14.56 21.34
CA SER A 43 9.49 14.70 21.38
C SER A 43 8.83 14.44 20.02
N GLN A 44 9.46 14.89 18.91
CA GLN A 44 8.97 14.64 17.56
C GLN A 44 9.09 13.17 17.16
N ILE A 45 10.19 12.51 17.56
CA ILE A 45 10.37 11.07 17.37
C ILE A 45 9.29 10.29 18.13
N ASP A 46 9.07 10.61 19.41
CA ASP A 46 8.04 9.95 20.23
C ASP A 46 6.63 10.13 19.67
N MET A 47 6.31 11.31 19.12
CA MET A 47 5.01 11.59 18.49
C MET A 47 4.82 10.78 17.20
N ALA A 48 5.87 10.63 16.38
CA ALA A 48 5.84 9.80 15.16
C ALA A 48 5.80 8.29 15.46
N GLU A 49 6.40 7.85 16.57
CA GLU A 49 6.41 6.44 16.96
C GLU A 49 5.06 5.93 17.49
N ARG A 50 4.23 6.78 18.09
CA ARG A 50 2.91 6.40 18.63
C ARG A 50 1.96 5.81 17.57
N PRO A 51 1.68 6.48 16.43
CA PRO A 51 0.81 5.92 15.39
C PRO A 51 1.42 4.65 14.76
N ALA A 52 2.74 4.62 14.55
CA ALA A 52 3.43 3.45 14.02
C ALA A 52 3.27 2.21 14.93
N LYS A 53 3.41 2.40 16.25
CA LYS A 53 3.17 1.33 17.26
C LYS A 53 1.72 0.86 17.25
N SER A 54 0.77 1.78 17.06
CA SER A 54 -0.66 1.45 16.93
C SER A 54 -0.94 0.60 15.69
N ILE A 55 -0.43 1.01 14.52
CA ILE A 55 -0.60 0.30 13.25
C ILE A 55 0.04 -1.10 13.28
N ALA A 56 1.25 -1.22 13.83
CA ALA A 56 1.89 -2.52 14.01
C ALA A 56 1.06 -3.46 14.89
N LYS A 57 0.34 -2.93 15.88
CA LYS A 57 -0.59 -3.70 16.71
C LYS A 57 -1.81 -4.16 15.91
N VAL A 58 -2.40 -3.28 15.08
CA VAL A 58 -3.53 -3.61 14.20
C VAL A 58 -3.18 -4.74 13.24
N ARG A 59 -1.99 -4.71 12.61
CA ARG A 59 -1.53 -5.78 11.70
C ARG A 59 -1.50 -7.16 12.34
N LYS A 60 -1.22 -7.25 13.65
CA LYS A 60 -1.20 -8.52 14.40
C LYS A 60 -2.59 -9.05 14.74
N TYR A 61 -3.62 -8.20 14.75
CA TYR A 61 -5.00 -8.62 14.98
C TYR A 61 -5.70 -9.12 13.71
N LEU A 62 -5.13 -8.90 12.52
CA LEU A 62 -5.71 -9.38 11.27
C LEU A 62 -5.69 -10.92 11.24
N PRO A 63 -6.78 -11.58 10.81
CA PRO A 63 -6.87 -13.04 10.77
C PRO A 63 -5.71 -13.71 10.01
N VAL A 64 -5.23 -13.08 8.93
CA VAL A 64 -4.12 -13.60 8.11
C VAL A 64 -2.78 -13.70 8.88
N TYR A 65 -2.60 -12.93 9.95
CA TYR A 65 -1.34 -12.90 10.71
C TYR A 65 -0.99 -14.26 11.30
N ASN A 66 -1.98 -14.97 11.85
CA ASN A 66 -1.81 -16.31 12.43
C ASN A 66 -1.33 -17.35 11.40
N TRP A 67 -1.56 -17.09 10.11
CA TRP A 67 -1.21 -17.98 9.02
C TRP A 67 0.06 -17.57 8.29
N ARG A 68 0.73 -16.48 8.71
CA ARG A 68 1.90 -15.90 8.03
C ARG A 68 2.95 -16.95 7.65
N GLU A 69 3.40 -17.75 8.61
CA GLU A 69 4.45 -18.75 8.36
C GLU A 69 4.00 -19.84 7.40
N GLN A 70 2.75 -20.28 7.52
CA GLN A 70 2.20 -21.31 6.66
C GLN A 70 2.04 -20.80 5.22
N LEU A 71 1.59 -19.56 5.06
CA LEU A 71 1.49 -18.90 3.76
C LEU A 71 2.85 -18.80 3.08
N LEU A 72 3.89 -18.36 3.80
CA LEU A 72 5.26 -18.30 3.27
C LEU A 72 5.79 -19.69 2.87
N LYS A 73 5.51 -20.74 3.66
CA LYS A 73 5.88 -22.13 3.33
C LYS A 73 5.17 -22.62 2.07
N VAL A 74 3.88 -22.32 1.92
CA VAL A 74 3.08 -22.71 0.75
C VAL A 74 3.59 -22.00 -0.50
N VAL A 75 3.81 -20.68 -0.45
CA VAL A 75 4.34 -19.91 -1.58
C VAL A 75 5.74 -20.37 -1.98
N ALA A 76 6.60 -20.71 -1.01
CA ALA A 76 7.93 -21.25 -1.29
C ALA A 76 7.90 -22.64 -1.97
N LYS A 77 6.92 -23.47 -1.61
CA LYS A 77 6.81 -24.85 -2.09
C LYS A 77 6.08 -24.97 -3.43
N TYR A 78 5.09 -24.12 -3.67
CA TYR A 78 4.20 -24.23 -4.83
C TYR A 78 4.30 -22.97 -5.69
N GLN A 79 4.65 -23.14 -6.96
CA GLN A 79 4.68 -22.05 -7.96
C GLN A 79 3.32 -21.34 -8.10
N ARG A 80 2.22 -22.05 -7.83
CA ARG A 80 0.84 -21.54 -7.88
C ARG A 80 0.11 -21.99 -6.63
N SER A 81 -0.49 -21.04 -5.91
CA SER A 81 -1.28 -21.28 -4.70
C SER A 81 -2.56 -20.46 -4.74
N ILE A 82 -3.66 -21.05 -4.27
CA ILE A 82 -4.92 -20.35 -4.08
C ILE A 82 -5.07 -20.06 -2.59
N VAL A 83 -5.21 -18.79 -2.24
CA VAL A 83 -5.48 -18.35 -0.87
C VAL A 83 -6.94 -17.90 -0.82
N VAL A 84 -7.69 -18.48 0.12
CA VAL A 84 -9.10 -18.14 0.35
C VAL A 84 -9.22 -17.55 1.74
N GLY A 85 -9.89 -16.42 1.84
CA GLY A 85 -10.24 -15.78 3.11
C GLY A 85 -11.33 -14.75 2.90
N ASP A 86 -12.06 -14.44 3.97
CA ASP A 86 -13.15 -13.47 3.92
C ASP A 86 -12.64 -12.04 3.67
N THR A 87 -13.54 -11.17 3.21
CA THR A 87 -13.25 -9.73 3.08
C THR A 87 -12.84 -9.18 4.44
N GLY A 88 -11.75 -8.41 4.48
CA GLY A 88 -11.20 -7.87 5.74
C GLY A 88 -10.24 -8.81 6.47
N SER A 89 -9.95 -10.01 5.94
CA SER A 89 -8.94 -10.91 6.50
C SER A 89 -7.50 -10.37 6.44
N GLY A 90 -7.24 -9.37 5.59
CA GLY A 90 -5.93 -8.73 5.42
C GLY A 90 -5.05 -9.34 4.33
N ILE A 91 -5.57 -10.24 3.48
CA ILE A 91 -4.81 -10.92 2.42
C ILE A 91 -4.11 -9.91 1.50
N THR A 92 -4.86 -8.95 0.97
CA THR A 92 -4.38 -7.97 -0.01
C THR A 92 -3.27 -7.08 0.52
N THR A 93 -3.39 -6.63 1.78
CA THR A 93 -2.42 -5.73 2.41
C THR A 93 -1.21 -6.48 2.93
N GLN A 94 -1.41 -7.63 3.57
CA GLN A 94 -0.35 -8.30 4.32
C GLN A 94 0.46 -9.32 3.53
N LEU A 95 -0.12 -10.04 2.56
CA LEU A 95 0.63 -11.05 1.82
C LEU A 95 1.84 -10.47 1.06
N PRO A 96 1.71 -9.36 0.30
CA PRO A 96 2.86 -8.77 -0.38
C PRO A 96 3.95 -8.29 0.58
N GLN A 97 3.54 -7.81 1.78
CA GLN A 97 4.46 -7.41 2.84
C GLN A 97 5.20 -8.61 3.44
N TYR A 98 4.51 -9.70 3.78
CA TYR A 98 5.16 -10.90 4.30
C TYR A 98 6.17 -11.49 3.31
N HIS A 99 5.82 -11.46 2.02
CA HIS A 99 6.72 -11.90 0.96
C HIS A 99 7.94 -10.97 0.82
N HIS A 100 7.75 -9.65 0.90
CA HIS A 100 8.84 -8.69 0.95
C HIS A 100 9.76 -8.90 2.18
N GLU A 101 9.17 -8.98 3.38
CA GLU A 101 9.85 -9.19 4.66
C GLU A 101 10.64 -10.51 4.70
N ALA A 102 10.16 -11.55 4.00
CA ALA A 102 10.88 -12.81 3.85
C ALA A 102 12.08 -12.75 2.88
N GLY A 103 12.27 -11.61 2.20
CA GLY A 103 13.46 -11.33 1.39
C GLY A 103 13.35 -11.68 -0.09
N TYR A 104 12.16 -12.01 -0.59
CA TYR A 104 11.97 -12.40 -1.99
C TYR A 104 12.16 -11.26 -3.01
N THR A 105 12.17 -10.01 -2.56
CA THR A 105 12.34 -8.82 -3.42
C THR A 105 13.76 -8.22 -3.33
N LYS A 106 14.74 -8.94 -2.78
CA LYS A 106 16.11 -8.42 -2.58
C LYS A 106 16.85 -8.14 -3.89
N ASP A 107 16.58 -8.91 -4.94
CA ASP A 107 17.25 -8.79 -6.25
C ASP A 107 16.55 -7.77 -7.18
N HIS A 108 16.15 -6.62 -6.65
CA HIS A 108 15.39 -5.58 -7.37
C HIS A 108 14.07 -6.05 -8.02
N SER A 109 13.58 -7.22 -7.60
CA SER A 109 12.34 -7.82 -8.05
C SER A 109 11.14 -7.26 -7.29
N LYS A 110 9.99 -7.21 -7.94
CA LYS A 110 8.76 -6.61 -7.39
C LYS A 110 7.70 -7.66 -7.07
N ASN A 111 6.92 -7.41 -6.04
CA ASN A 111 5.65 -8.09 -5.80
C ASN A 111 4.54 -7.29 -6.48
N GLY A 112 3.89 -7.85 -7.49
CA GLY A 112 2.72 -7.25 -8.11
C GLY A 112 1.45 -7.73 -7.43
N CYS A 113 0.51 -6.83 -7.15
CA CYS A 113 -0.83 -7.19 -6.69
C CYS A 113 -1.85 -6.51 -7.59
N THR A 114 -2.76 -7.30 -8.14
CA THR A 114 -3.81 -6.77 -9.02
C THR A 114 -5.12 -6.56 -8.29
N GLN A 115 -5.80 -5.46 -8.60
CA GLN A 115 -7.13 -5.09 -8.12
C GLN A 115 -8.10 -4.94 -9.30
N ALA A 116 -9.37 -5.27 -9.10
CA ALA A 116 -10.38 -5.16 -10.15
C ALA A 116 -10.71 -3.70 -10.51
N ARG A 117 -10.46 -2.74 -9.60
CA ARG A 117 -10.85 -1.33 -9.75
C ARG A 117 -9.70 -0.39 -9.38
N HIS A 118 -9.76 0.84 -9.88
CA HIS A 118 -8.73 1.86 -9.67
C HIS A 118 -8.63 2.30 -8.20
N VAL A 119 -9.76 2.68 -7.59
CA VAL A 119 -9.81 3.22 -6.22
C VAL A 119 -9.22 2.25 -5.18
N PRO A 120 -9.56 0.95 -5.18
CA PRO A 120 -8.90 -0.01 -4.28
C PRO A 120 -7.39 -0.12 -4.46
N ALA A 121 -6.87 -0.07 -5.70
CA ALA A 121 -5.42 -0.13 -5.93
C ALA A 121 -4.69 1.06 -5.28
N MET A 122 -5.24 2.26 -5.43
CA MET A 122 -4.71 3.47 -4.82
C MET A 122 -4.82 3.41 -3.28
N LEU A 123 -6.01 3.11 -2.76
CA LEU A 123 -6.26 3.07 -1.32
C LEU A 123 -5.37 2.06 -0.60
N VAL A 124 -5.28 0.83 -1.12
CA VAL A 124 -4.45 -0.22 -0.52
C VAL A 124 -2.98 0.15 -0.56
N SER A 125 -2.51 0.79 -1.65
CA SER A 125 -1.12 1.26 -1.72
C SER A 125 -0.80 2.32 -0.66
N GLY A 126 -1.73 3.24 -0.39
CA GLY A 126 -1.61 4.24 0.67
C GLY A 126 -1.54 3.60 2.05
N ILE A 127 -2.52 2.74 2.36
CA ILE A 127 -2.56 2.02 3.64
C ILE A 127 -1.27 1.22 3.87
N VAL A 128 -0.78 0.51 2.85
CA VAL A 128 0.43 -0.31 2.99
C VAL A 128 1.71 0.55 3.07
N ALA A 129 1.74 1.70 2.41
CA ALA A 129 2.83 2.67 2.58
C ALA A 129 2.86 3.20 4.03
N ASP A 130 1.70 3.58 4.57
CA ASP A 130 1.57 4.04 5.96
C ASP A 130 1.96 2.92 6.96
N GLU A 131 1.53 1.67 6.71
CA GLU A 131 1.91 0.50 7.51
C GLU A 131 3.42 0.23 7.54
N MET A 132 4.14 0.65 6.50
CA MET A 132 5.59 0.51 6.39
C MET A 132 6.34 1.80 6.76
N GLY A 133 5.64 2.88 7.11
CA GLY A 133 6.24 4.19 7.39
C GLY A 133 6.91 4.81 6.17
N LEU A 134 6.39 4.55 4.97
CA LEU A 134 6.92 4.98 3.68
C LEU A 134 5.92 5.89 2.96
N ARG A 135 6.41 6.64 1.97
CA ARG A 135 5.54 7.39 1.06
C ARG A 135 5.14 6.53 -0.13
N VAL A 136 3.92 6.71 -0.62
CA VAL A 136 3.49 6.11 -1.89
C VAL A 136 4.36 6.66 -3.02
N GLY A 137 4.80 5.78 -3.92
CA GLY A 137 5.75 6.08 -4.99
C GLY A 137 7.19 5.66 -4.67
N ASP A 138 7.55 5.47 -3.40
CA ASP A 138 8.87 4.95 -3.01
C ASP A 138 8.89 3.42 -3.12
N ALA A 139 8.95 2.69 -2.00
CA ALA A 139 8.98 1.23 -1.99
C ALA A 139 7.60 0.61 -2.25
N ILE A 140 6.52 1.35 -1.97
CA ILE A 140 5.14 0.97 -2.24
C ILE A 140 4.57 1.92 -3.28
N GLY A 141 3.88 1.39 -4.28
CA GLY A 141 3.29 2.24 -5.31
C GLY A 141 2.14 1.58 -6.06
N TYR A 142 1.53 2.33 -6.96
CA TYR A 142 0.44 1.83 -7.79
C TYR A 142 0.55 2.23 -9.26
N LEU A 143 -0.07 1.44 -10.13
CA LEU A 143 -0.22 1.73 -11.55
C LEU A 143 -1.66 1.50 -12.01
N ILE A 144 -2.28 2.59 -12.46
CA ILE A 144 -3.59 2.62 -13.10
C ILE A 144 -3.47 3.28 -14.48
N TRP A 145 -4.54 3.32 -15.28
CA TRP A 145 -4.44 3.66 -16.70
C TRP A 145 -3.79 5.02 -17.00
N PHE A 146 -4.13 6.06 -16.24
CA PHE A 146 -3.63 7.42 -16.49
C PHE A 146 -2.67 7.92 -15.41
N GLU A 147 -2.21 7.02 -14.54
CA GLU A 147 -1.39 7.40 -13.39
C GLU A 147 -0.47 6.26 -12.98
N ASP A 148 0.83 6.54 -12.96
CA ASP A 148 1.86 5.63 -12.45
C ASP A 148 2.57 6.30 -11.27
N CYS A 149 2.19 5.91 -10.07
CA CYS A 149 2.82 6.34 -8.83
C CYS A 149 3.81 5.26 -8.39
N THR A 150 4.87 5.07 -9.19
CA THR A 150 5.98 4.15 -8.85
C THR A 150 7.34 4.74 -9.18
N SER A 151 8.38 4.18 -8.57
CA SER A 151 9.77 4.56 -8.78
C SER A 151 10.64 3.31 -8.99
N PRO A 152 11.92 3.45 -9.35
CA PRO A 152 12.85 2.33 -9.40
C PRO A 152 13.01 1.60 -8.06
N LYS A 153 12.66 2.25 -6.93
CA LYS A 153 12.71 1.67 -5.58
C LYS A 153 11.48 0.85 -5.24
N THR A 154 10.42 0.89 -6.04
CA THR A 154 9.16 0.20 -5.74
C THR A 154 9.36 -1.32 -5.72
N VAL A 155 9.09 -1.92 -4.56
CA VAL A 155 9.16 -3.37 -4.29
C VAL A 155 7.78 -4.01 -4.22
N ILE A 156 6.73 -3.26 -3.89
CA ILE A 156 5.33 -3.71 -3.94
C ILE A 156 4.56 -2.76 -4.85
N LYS A 157 3.98 -3.30 -5.93
CA LYS A 157 3.23 -2.55 -6.93
C LYS A 157 1.80 -3.05 -7.00
N TYR A 158 0.86 -2.21 -6.57
CA TYR A 158 -0.57 -2.43 -6.79
C TYR A 158 -0.94 -1.97 -8.19
N MET A 159 -1.76 -2.71 -8.91
CA MET A 159 -2.15 -2.31 -10.26
C MET A 159 -3.54 -2.82 -10.61
N THR A 160 -4.14 -2.28 -11.65
CA THR A 160 -5.39 -2.85 -12.17
C THR A 160 -5.11 -4.00 -13.13
N ASP A 161 -6.09 -4.88 -13.29
CA ASP A 161 -6.00 -6.01 -14.24
C ASP A 161 -5.62 -5.56 -15.65
N ARG A 162 -6.20 -4.43 -16.10
CA ARG A 162 -5.88 -3.84 -17.39
C ARG A 162 -4.41 -3.42 -17.50
N MET A 163 -3.85 -2.88 -16.42
CA MET A 163 -2.44 -2.49 -16.40
C MET A 163 -1.51 -3.70 -16.37
N LEU A 164 -1.87 -4.77 -15.65
CA LEU A 164 -1.15 -6.03 -15.74
C LEU A 164 -1.16 -6.59 -17.16
N LEU A 165 -2.33 -6.63 -17.82
CA LEU A 165 -2.45 -7.12 -19.20
C LEU A 165 -1.60 -6.31 -20.17
N ARG A 166 -1.64 -4.97 -20.06
CA ARG A 166 -0.80 -4.09 -20.88
C ARG A 166 0.69 -4.32 -20.62
N LYS A 167 1.08 -4.53 -19.36
CA LYS A 167 2.46 -4.84 -18.99
C LYS A 167 2.89 -6.19 -19.57
N HIS A 168 2.03 -7.21 -19.51
CA HIS A 168 2.30 -8.52 -20.10
C HIS A 168 2.44 -8.47 -21.63
N MET A 169 1.66 -7.65 -22.32
CA MET A 169 1.82 -7.44 -23.77
C MET A 169 3.19 -6.84 -24.14
N SER A 170 3.74 -5.97 -23.29
CA SER A 170 5.06 -5.36 -23.49
C SER A 170 6.21 -6.23 -22.97
N GLU A 171 5.99 -6.97 -21.89
CA GLU A 171 6.95 -7.82 -21.19
C GLU A 171 6.30 -9.17 -20.86
N PRO A 172 6.27 -10.14 -21.81
CA PRO A 172 5.53 -11.39 -21.64
C PRO A 172 5.97 -12.22 -20.43
N ASN A 173 7.26 -12.19 -20.11
CA ASN A 173 7.82 -12.95 -19.00
C ASN A 173 7.68 -12.25 -17.64
N LEU A 174 7.19 -10.99 -17.61
CA LEU A 174 7.08 -10.18 -16.39
C LEU A 174 8.36 -10.23 -15.53
N ALA A 175 9.54 -10.21 -16.16
CA ALA A 175 10.82 -10.54 -15.52
C ALA A 175 11.19 -9.65 -14.32
N GLY A 176 10.58 -8.47 -14.20
CA GLY A 176 10.72 -7.60 -13.03
C GLY A 176 9.88 -8.00 -11.82
N TYR A 177 9.08 -9.06 -11.89
CA TYR A 177 8.20 -9.52 -10.82
C TYR A 177 8.60 -10.92 -10.34
N VAL A 178 8.77 -11.06 -9.02
CA VAL A 178 9.01 -12.36 -8.38
C VAL A 178 7.70 -13.07 -8.03
N THR A 179 6.64 -12.31 -7.76
CA THR A 179 5.33 -12.85 -7.39
C THR A 179 4.23 -11.91 -7.87
N MET A 180 3.18 -12.52 -8.40
CA MET A 180 1.97 -11.83 -8.86
C MET A 180 0.77 -12.33 -8.05
N LEU A 181 0.23 -11.48 -7.20
CA LEU A 181 -1.02 -11.70 -6.48
C LEU A 181 -2.20 -11.27 -7.35
N ILE A 182 -3.09 -12.22 -7.64
CA ILE A 182 -4.32 -12.01 -8.41
C ILE A 182 -5.48 -11.88 -7.42
N ASP A 183 -5.78 -10.66 -6.98
CA ASP A 183 -6.77 -10.44 -5.92
C ASP A 183 -8.22 -10.39 -6.44
N GLU A 184 -9.18 -10.60 -5.56
CA GLU A 184 -10.61 -10.59 -5.88
C GLU A 184 -10.99 -11.48 -7.07
N ALA A 185 -10.27 -12.59 -7.29
CA ALA A 185 -10.50 -13.48 -8.43
C ALA A 185 -11.96 -13.93 -8.57
N HIS A 186 -12.67 -14.06 -7.43
CA HIS A 186 -14.10 -14.38 -7.39
C HIS A 186 -15.01 -13.30 -8.01
N LYS A 187 -14.60 -12.02 -8.00
CA LYS A 187 -15.33 -10.89 -8.62
C LYS A 187 -15.02 -10.73 -10.10
N ARG A 188 -14.00 -11.42 -10.62
CA ARG A 188 -13.59 -11.38 -12.02
C ARG A 188 -14.48 -12.30 -12.86
N ARG A 189 -15.78 -11.99 -12.91
CA ARG A 189 -16.77 -12.71 -13.72
C ARG A 189 -16.94 -12.12 -15.12
N TYR A 190 -15.88 -11.84 -15.86
CA TYR A 190 -16.01 -11.48 -17.29
C TYR A 190 -14.74 -11.86 -18.07
N LEU A 191 -14.64 -13.15 -18.40
CA LEU A 191 -14.04 -13.66 -19.64
C LEU A 191 -15.04 -14.69 -20.19
N SER A 192 -16.19 -14.18 -20.65
CA SER A 192 -17.14 -14.89 -21.51
C SER A 192 -17.26 -14.10 -22.81
#